data_AF-A0A9R0SKI7-F1
#
_entry.id   AF-A0A9R0SKI7-F1
#
_cell.length_a   1.000
_cell.length_b   1.000
_cell.length_c   1.000
_cell.angle_alpha   90.00
_cell.angle_beta   90.00
_cell.angle_gamma   90.00
#
_symmetry.space_group_name_H-M   'P 1'
#
loop_
_entity.id
_entity.type
_entity.pdbx_description
1 polymer ?
#
loop_
_entity_poly.entity_id
_entity_poly.type
_entity_poly.pdbx_seq_one_letter_code
_entity_poly.pdbx_strand_id
1 'polypeptide(L)'
;MVLKEPMFAWLDAYYPLAGRVRRPADEADASRRPYVKCNDCGIRVVEAQCDRVLDDLLRDDAVDRVKQLCYHDVLGPELSFSPLLFVQVTNFKCGGMALGFSWAHLMGDVASATTCFNRWAQILGGEKPVAVTMSPMKEPRERNRAPAAVAPRSVKPVGPIQDHWLVPAGVDMVCYSFHVTEPMLERLRQQEPAAPGGVFELISALLWQTVAKIRATKEVKTVTVVKTDMAAWSGYSLANEQNVGYVEAGSPPASTDVSDLAALLAKDLVDETTTVVGFPWDVVIYGANLTFVDMEQVDLYGLEIKGQRPAHVEYGMDGVGQEGAVLVQPDASGHGRVVMVVLPNDDVQALRAELRNTPLLAR
;
A
#
# COMPACT_ATOMS: atom_id res chain seq x y z
N MET A 1 -23.53 -17.24 -9.75
CA MET A 1 -22.06 -17.13 -9.88
C MET A 1 -21.48 -17.33 -8.48
N VAL A 2 -20.68 -18.37 -8.27
CA VAL A 2 -20.26 -18.86 -6.95
C VAL A 2 -19.58 -17.79 -6.08
N LEU A 3 -18.97 -16.76 -6.68
CA LEU A 3 -18.25 -15.71 -5.97
C LEU A 3 -19.12 -14.61 -5.36
N LYS A 4 -20.31 -14.34 -5.93
CA LYS A 4 -21.19 -13.23 -5.50
C LYS A 4 -22.01 -13.55 -4.25
N GLU A 5 -22.50 -14.77 -4.13
CA GLU A 5 -23.34 -15.17 -2.99
C GLU A 5 -22.62 -15.04 -1.64
N PRO A 6 -21.34 -15.45 -1.49
CA PRO A 6 -20.59 -15.25 -0.24
C PRO A 6 -20.30 -13.78 0.09
N MET A 7 -20.38 -12.87 -0.90
CA MET A 7 -20.19 -11.44 -0.66
C MET A 7 -21.28 -10.85 0.23
N PHE A 8 -22.51 -11.39 0.23
CA PHE A 8 -23.57 -10.87 1.12
C PHE A 8 -23.22 -11.05 2.59
N ALA A 9 -22.80 -12.25 2.96
CA ALA A 9 -22.40 -12.59 4.31
C ALA A 9 -21.10 -11.89 4.73
N TRP A 10 -20.17 -11.72 3.78
CA TRP A 10 -18.96 -10.96 3.99
C TRP A 10 -19.25 -9.46 4.21
N LEU A 11 -20.11 -8.85 3.39
CA LEU A 11 -20.47 -7.44 3.53
C LEU A 11 -21.38 -7.19 4.74
N ASP A 12 -22.10 -8.19 5.25
CA ASP A 12 -22.78 -8.07 6.55
C ASP A 12 -21.75 -7.91 7.69
N ALA A 13 -20.67 -8.69 7.65
CA ALA A 13 -19.56 -8.58 8.61
C ALA A 13 -18.73 -7.30 8.41
N TYR A 14 -18.62 -6.79 7.18
CA TYR A 14 -17.86 -5.60 6.80
C TYR A 14 -18.78 -4.49 6.23
N TYR A 15 -19.93 -4.28 6.87
CA TYR A 15 -20.99 -3.37 6.41
C TYR A 15 -20.54 -1.94 6.07
N PRO A 16 -19.51 -1.34 6.70
CA PRO A 16 -19.07 0.00 6.31
C PRO A 16 -18.59 0.09 4.86
N LEU A 17 -18.09 -1.00 4.26
CA LEU A 17 -17.65 -1.03 2.85
C LEU A 17 -18.81 -0.82 1.86
N ALA A 18 -20.03 -1.15 2.28
CA ALA A 18 -21.24 -0.91 1.50
C ALA A 18 -21.79 0.53 1.67
N GLY A 19 -21.15 1.35 2.50
CA GLY A 19 -21.53 2.73 2.77
C GLY A 19 -21.05 3.74 1.74
N ARG A 20 -21.30 5.02 2.01
CA ARG A 20 -20.78 6.16 1.22
C ARG A 20 -20.23 7.24 2.14
N VAL A 21 -19.20 7.93 1.67
CA VAL A 21 -18.67 9.10 2.39
C VAL A 21 -19.73 10.20 2.40
N ARG A 22 -19.89 10.85 3.55
CA ARG A 22 -20.72 12.04 3.75
C ARG A 22 -19.89 13.09 4.48
N ARG A 23 -20.14 14.35 4.11
CA ARG A 23 -19.72 15.50 4.91
C ARG A 23 -20.91 16.07 5.65
N PRO A 24 -20.69 16.72 6.80
CA PRO A 24 -21.72 17.53 7.42
C PRO A 24 -22.20 18.59 6.42
N ALA A 25 -23.52 18.80 6.36
CA ALA A 25 -24.14 19.74 5.43
C ALA A 25 -24.14 21.19 5.93
N ASP A 26 -23.91 21.41 7.23
CA ASP A 26 -23.94 22.72 7.88
C ASP A 26 -22.51 23.24 8.13
N GLU A 27 -22.15 24.35 7.50
CA GLU A 27 -20.90 25.08 7.78
C GLU A 27 -20.84 25.62 9.23
N ALA A 28 -22.00 25.67 9.91
CA ALA A 28 -22.11 26.07 11.32
C ALA A 28 -21.44 25.07 12.29
N ASP A 29 -21.20 23.83 11.88
CA ASP A 29 -20.43 22.84 12.63
C ASP A 29 -19.26 22.28 11.79
N ALA A 30 -18.41 23.20 11.33
CA ALA A 30 -17.14 22.89 10.66
C ALA A 30 -16.18 21.99 11.49
N SER A 31 -16.53 21.67 12.74
CA SER A 31 -15.78 20.76 13.60
C SER A 31 -16.03 19.28 13.27
N ARG A 32 -17.12 18.96 12.55
CA ARG A 32 -17.53 17.58 12.32
C ARG A 32 -16.80 16.98 11.12
N ARG A 33 -16.00 15.94 11.36
CA ARG A 33 -15.19 15.26 10.34
C ARG A 33 -16.08 14.51 9.32
N PRO A 34 -15.60 14.29 8.08
CA PRO A 34 -16.23 13.36 7.15
C PRO A 34 -16.44 11.99 7.79
N TYR A 35 -17.53 11.31 7.43
CA TYR A 35 -17.89 10.02 7.99
C TYR A 35 -18.47 9.10 6.92
N VAL A 36 -18.39 7.79 7.17
CA VAL A 36 -19.05 6.80 6.32
C VAL A 36 -20.48 6.62 6.79
N LYS A 37 -21.44 6.94 5.92
CA LYS A 37 -22.84 6.57 6.12
C LYS A 37 -23.04 5.14 5.65
N CYS A 38 -23.24 4.21 6.58
CA CYS A 38 -23.60 2.82 6.28
C CYS A 38 -25.06 2.77 5.81
N ASN A 39 -25.26 2.87 4.49
CA ASN A 39 -26.57 2.98 3.84
C ASN A 39 -26.81 1.87 2.81
N ASP A 40 -26.07 0.77 2.91
CA ASP A 40 -26.19 -0.43 2.09
C ASP A 40 -26.25 -0.16 0.58
N CYS A 41 -25.55 0.88 0.12
CA CYS A 41 -25.40 1.20 -1.30
C CYS A 41 -24.51 0.18 -2.05
N GLY A 42 -23.93 -0.77 -1.31
CA GLY A 42 -23.15 -1.88 -1.84
C GLY A 42 -21.78 -1.45 -2.38
N ILE A 43 -21.04 -2.47 -2.80
CA ILE A 43 -19.76 -2.34 -3.50
C ILE A 43 -19.96 -2.47 -5.01
N ARG A 44 -18.94 -2.12 -5.80
CA ARG A 44 -18.99 -2.36 -7.25
C ARG A 44 -18.30 -3.67 -7.58
N VAL A 45 -18.96 -4.53 -8.35
CA VAL A 45 -18.39 -5.78 -8.85
C VAL A 45 -18.38 -5.73 -10.38
N VAL A 46 -17.21 -5.93 -10.97
CA VAL A 46 -16.99 -5.96 -12.42
C VAL A 46 -16.53 -7.36 -12.82
N GLU A 47 -17.10 -7.89 -13.88
CA GLU A 47 -16.66 -9.15 -14.49
C GLU A 47 -16.06 -8.83 -15.85
N ALA A 48 -14.86 -9.33 -16.10
CA ALA A 48 -14.11 -9.11 -17.33
C ALA A 48 -13.59 -10.43 -17.90
N GLN A 49 -13.35 -10.42 -19.21
CA GLN A 49 -12.67 -11.50 -19.93
C GLN A 49 -11.39 -10.94 -20.55
N CYS A 50 -10.32 -11.73 -20.52
CA CYS A 50 -9.02 -11.37 -21.06
C CYS A 50 -8.54 -12.46 -22.03
N ASP A 51 -8.25 -12.06 -23.27
CA ASP A 51 -7.76 -12.96 -24.32
C ASP A 51 -6.26 -13.27 -24.21
N ARG A 52 -5.60 -12.84 -23.13
CA ARG A 52 -4.21 -13.21 -22.82
C ARG A 52 -4.14 -14.50 -22.00
N VAL A 53 -3.00 -15.16 -22.04
CA VAL A 53 -2.64 -16.20 -21.06
C VAL A 53 -2.13 -15.50 -19.80
N LEU A 54 -2.52 -15.98 -18.62
CA LEU A 54 -2.12 -15.37 -17.34
C LEU A 54 -0.60 -15.31 -17.18
N ASP A 55 0.12 -16.40 -17.50
CA ASP A 55 1.58 -16.45 -17.43
C ASP A 55 2.25 -15.40 -18.33
N ASP A 56 1.70 -15.14 -19.52
CA ASP A 56 2.21 -14.12 -20.43
C ASP A 56 1.99 -12.71 -19.88
N LEU A 57 0.91 -12.50 -19.10
CA LEU A 57 0.70 -11.23 -18.40
C LEU A 57 1.68 -11.08 -17.22
N LEU A 58 1.92 -12.13 -16.44
CA LEU A 58 2.83 -12.08 -15.30
C LEU A 58 4.31 -11.87 -15.71
N ARG A 59 4.70 -12.32 -16.91
CA ARG A 59 6.05 -12.11 -17.46
C ARG A 59 6.27 -10.72 -18.06
N ASP A 60 5.20 -10.03 -18.41
CA ASP A 60 5.18 -8.69 -19.00
C ASP A 60 5.81 -7.69 -18.03
N ASP A 61 6.77 -6.88 -18.46
CA ASP A 61 7.41 -5.88 -17.59
C ASP A 61 6.84 -4.47 -17.79
N ALA A 62 5.63 -4.39 -18.36
CA ALA A 62 4.91 -3.13 -18.54
C ALA A 62 4.65 -2.42 -17.21
N VAL A 63 4.87 -1.10 -17.26
CA VAL A 63 4.46 -0.17 -16.22
C VAL A 63 2.92 -0.14 -16.16
N ASP A 64 2.36 0.06 -14.96
CA ASP A 64 0.93 0.13 -14.70
C ASP A 64 0.13 -1.12 -15.09
N ARG A 65 0.80 -2.26 -15.29
CA ARG A 65 0.16 -3.55 -15.60
C ARG A 65 -0.96 -3.89 -14.60
N VAL A 66 -0.76 -3.61 -13.31
CA VAL A 66 -1.74 -3.86 -12.25
C VAL A 66 -3.04 -3.08 -12.44
N LYS A 67 -2.98 -1.87 -13.03
CA LYS A 67 -4.16 -1.02 -13.28
C LYS A 67 -5.09 -1.61 -14.35
N GLN A 68 -4.65 -2.61 -15.12
CA GLN A 68 -5.49 -3.31 -16.10
C GLN A 68 -6.37 -4.38 -15.45
N LEU A 69 -5.97 -4.89 -14.28
CA LEU A 69 -6.66 -5.98 -13.57
C LEU A 69 -7.55 -5.48 -12.44
N CYS A 70 -7.51 -4.18 -12.15
CA CYS A 70 -8.29 -3.55 -11.11
C CYS A 70 -8.82 -2.20 -11.58
N TYR A 71 -10.09 -1.93 -11.32
CA TYR A 71 -10.67 -0.60 -11.54
C TYR A 71 -10.00 0.42 -10.60
N HIS A 72 -9.70 1.63 -11.08
CA HIS A 72 -9.08 2.70 -10.30
C HIS A 72 -10.10 3.79 -9.95
N ASP A 73 -9.70 4.83 -9.21
CA ASP A 73 -10.56 5.97 -8.83
C ASP A 73 -11.72 5.62 -7.90
N VAL A 74 -11.43 4.96 -6.79
CA VAL A 74 -12.46 4.57 -5.81
C VAL A 74 -13.13 5.77 -5.14
N LEU A 75 -12.41 6.87 -4.96
CA LEU A 75 -12.86 8.02 -4.19
C LEU A 75 -12.78 9.31 -4.99
N GLY A 76 -13.89 10.05 -5.01
CA GLY A 76 -13.96 11.40 -5.55
C GLY A 76 -14.20 11.47 -7.06
N PRO A 77 -14.46 12.67 -7.60
CA PRO A 77 -14.85 13.86 -6.87
C PRO A 77 -16.27 13.74 -6.29
N GLU A 78 -17.08 12.80 -6.76
CA GLU A 78 -18.45 12.57 -6.25
C GLU A 78 -18.45 11.64 -5.03
N LEU A 79 -17.89 12.09 -3.91
CA LEU A 79 -17.74 11.27 -2.69
C LEU A 79 -19.06 10.65 -2.21
N SER A 80 -20.17 11.34 -2.46
CA SER A 80 -21.48 10.84 -2.04
C SER A 80 -21.95 9.60 -2.82
N PHE A 81 -21.38 9.35 -4.00
CA PHE A 81 -21.67 8.24 -4.89
C PHE A 81 -20.50 7.25 -5.02
N SER A 82 -19.28 7.69 -4.67
CA SER A 82 -18.04 6.93 -4.67
C SER A 82 -18.15 5.65 -3.82
N PRO A 83 -18.00 4.44 -4.40
CA PRO A 83 -17.91 3.20 -3.64
C PRO A 83 -16.68 3.21 -2.72
N LEU A 84 -16.68 2.40 -1.67
CA LEU A 84 -15.49 2.25 -0.81
C LEU A 84 -14.64 1.04 -1.19
N LEU A 85 -15.19 0.18 -2.05
CA LEU A 85 -14.54 -1.01 -2.58
C LEU A 85 -15.05 -1.32 -4.00
N PHE A 86 -14.11 -1.64 -4.89
CA PHE A 86 -14.38 -2.30 -6.16
C PHE A 86 -13.76 -3.69 -6.15
N VAL A 87 -14.47 -4.66 -6.73
CA VAL A 87 -13.97 -6.02 -6.97
C VAL A 87 -14.08 -6.31 -8.45
N GLN A 88 -12.95 -6.58 -9.10
CA GLN A 88 -12.91 -7.00 -10.49
C GLN A 88 -12.52 -8.47 -10.59
N VAL A 89 -13.35 -9.27 -11.24
CA VAL A 89 -13.07 -10.68 -11.54
C VAL A 89 -12.74 -10.80 -13.03
N THR A 90 -11.49 -11.08 -13.35
CA THR A 90 -11.02 -11.20 -14.73
C THR A 90 -10.70 -12.65 -15.05
N ASN A 91 -11.42 -13.24 -16.00
CA ASN A 91 -11.16 -14.61 -16.47
C ASN A 91 -10.29 -14.60 -17.72
N PHE A 92 -9.23 -15.40 -17.73
CA PHE A 92 -8.27 -15.50 -18.84
C PHE A 92 -8.63 -16.68 -19.75
N LYS A 93 -8.27 -16.59 -21.05
CA LYS A 93 -8.54 -17.67 -22.02
C LYS A 93 -7.93 -19.03 -21.63
N CYS A 94 -6.86 -19.01 -20.82
CA CYS A 94 -6.18 -20.22 -20.34
C CYS A 94 -6.86 -20.86 -19.12
N GLY A 95 -8.01 -20.33 -18.66
CA GLY A 95 -8.70 -20.76 -17.45
C GLY A 95 -8.17 -20.14 -16.15
N GLY A 96 -7.11 -19.32 -16.23
CA GLY A 96 -6.62 -18.53 -15.09
C GLY A 96 -7.61 -17.42 -14.71
N MET A 97 -7.48 -16.92 -13.49
CA MET A 97 -8.35 -15.86 -12.94
C MET A 97 -7.51 -14.83 -12.18
N ALA A 98 -7.83 -13.55 -12.34
CA ALA A 98 -7.33 -12.47 -11.48
C ALA A 98 -8.48 -11.84 -10.68
N LEU A 99 -8.21 -11.52 -9.43
CA LEU A 99 -9.09 -10.79 -8.54
C LEU A 99 -8.44 -9.44 -8.22
N GLY A 100 -9.00 -8.37 -8.79
CA GLY A 100 -8.58 -7.00 -8.51
C GLY A 100 -9.44 -6.40 -7.40
N PHE A 101 -8.78 -5.83 -6.39
CA PHE A 101 -9.45 -5.08 -5.33
C PHE A 101 -8.99 -3.63 -5.36
N SER A 102 -9.96 -2.72 -5.44
CA SER A 102 -9.70 -1.28 -5.35
C SER A 102 -10.28 -0.79 -4.04
N TRP A 103 -9.41 -0.43 -3.10
CA TRP A 103 -9.74 -0.21 -1.71
C TRP A 103 -9.56 1.27 -1.34
N ALA A 104 -10.62 1.87 -0.82
CA ALA A 104 -10.52 3.20 -0.22
C ALA A 104 -9.66 3.13 1.06
N HIS A 105 -8.43 3.64 1.02
CA HIS A 105 -7.49 3.59 2.16
C HIS A 105 -8.02 4.25 3.45
N LEU A 106 -9.06 5.10 3.35
CA LEU A 106 -9.80 5.62 4.51
C LEU A 106 -10.42 4.51 5.37
N MET A 107 -10.74 3.36 4.76
CA MET A 107 -11.35 2.21 5.43
C MET A 107 -10.34 1.40 6.23
N GLY A 108 -9.06 1.51 5.91
CA GLY A 108 -7.99 0.85 6.62
C GLY A 108 -6.73 0.69 5.78
N ASP A 109 -5.67 0.31 6.47
CA ASP A 109 -4.37 0.04 5.86
C ASP A 109 -4.36 -1.31 5.11
N VAL A 110 -3.21 -1.64 4.53
CA VAL A 110 -3.04 -2.87 3.73
C VAL A 110 -3.28 -4.14 4.53
N ALA A 111 -3.01 -4.13 5.85
CA ALA A 111 -3.27 -5.27 6.71
C ALA A 111 -4.77 -5.47 6.96
N SER A 112 -5.50 -4.38 7.19
CA SER A 112 -6.96 -4.39 7.28
C SER A 112 -7.61 -4.86 5.98
N ALA A 113 -7.15 -4.34 4.83
CA ALA A 113 -7.65 -4.74 3.52
C ALA A 113 -7.40 -6.23 3.26
N THR A 114 -6.17 -6.71 3.50
CA THR A 114 -5.80 -8.12 3.30
C THR A 114 -6.62 -9.04 4.20
N THR A 115 -6.75 -8.70 5.49
CA THR A 115 -7.56 -9.48 6.43
C THR A 115 -9.03 -9.53 6.00
N CYS A 116 -9.55 -8.41 5.49
CA CYS A 116 -10.90 -8.34 4.95
C CYS A 116 -11.10 -9.29 3.75
N PHE A 117 -10.17 -9.32 2.80
CA PHE A 117 -10.25 -10.17 1.62
C PHE A 117 -10.04 -11.66 1.95
N ASN A 118 -9.10 -11.98 2.84
CA ASN A 118 -8.90 -13.34 3.34
C ASN A 118 -10.17 -13.85 4.03
N ARG A 119 -10.88 -12.97 4.77
CA ARG A 119 -12.15 -13.33 5.41
C ARG A 119 -13.26 -13.65 4.40
N TRP A 120 -13.33 -12.92 3.29
CA TRP A 120 -14.24 -13.25 2.20
C TRP A 120 -13.95 -14.64 1.61
N ALA A 121 -12.67 -14.96 1.38
CA ALA A 121 -12.26 -16.26 0.86
C ALA A 121 -12.61 -17.42 1.82
N GLN A 122 -12.44 -17.23 3.12
CA GLN A 122 -12.87 -18.19 4.15
C GLN A 122 -14.39 -18.45 4.10
N ILE A 123 -15.21 -17.39 4.00
CA ILE A 123 -16.68 -17.52 3.90
C ILE A 123 -17.06 -18.23 2.59
N LEU A 124 -16.41 -17.89 1.48
CA LEU A 124 -16.55 -18.59 0.19
C LEU A 124 -16.17 -20.08 0.30
N GLY A 125 -15.20 -20.42 1.15
CA GLY A 125 -14.79 -21.78 1.51
C GLY A 125 -15.77 -22.53 2.43
N GLY A 126 -16.84 -21.88 2.89
CA GLY A 126 -17.87 -22.47 3.74
C GLY A 126 -17.72 -22.19 5.23
N GLU A 127 -16.74 -21.36 5.63
CA GLU A 127 -16.71 -20.86 7.01
C GLU A 127 -17.96 -20.02 7.30
N LYS A 128 -18.47 -20.16 8.53
CA LYS A 128 -19.58 -19.32 8.97
C LYS A 128 -19.12 -17.88 9.09
N PRO A 129 -19.89 -16.90 8.60
CA PRO A 129 -19.65 -15.50 8.88
C PRO A 129 -19.59 -15.31 10.40
N VAL A 130 -18.51 -14.71 10.88
CA VAL A 130 -18.45 -14.29 12.28
C VAL A 130 -18.91 -12.85 12.24
N ALA A 131 -19.93 -12.53 13.04
CA ALA A 131 -20.34 -11.15 13.22
C ALA A 131 -19.13 -10.41 13.80
N VAL A 132 -18.44 -9.63 12.97
CA VAL A 132 -17.44 -8.71 13.46
C VAL A 132 -18.25 -7.62 14.16
N THR A 133 -18.24 -7.63 15.49
CA THR A 133 -18.75 -6.49 16.25
C THR A 133 -17.78 -5.34 16.00
N MET A 134 -17.93 -4.67 14.87
CA MET A 134 -17.38 -3.36 14.62
C MET A 134 -18.06 -2.45 15.63
N SER A 135 -17.47 -2.33 16.81
CA SER A 135 -17.86 -1.32 17.78
C SER A 135 -17.48 0.00 17.13
N PRO A 136 -18.44 0.80 16.63
CA PRO A 136 -18.10 2.11 16.14
C PRO A 136 -17.43 2.80 17.31
N MET A 137 -16.21 3.30 17.14
CA MET A 137 -15.58 4.12 18.17
C MET A 137 -16.55 5.28 18.40
N LYS A 138 -17.31 5.23 19.51
CA LYS A 138 -18.40 6.17 19.78
C LYS A 138 -17.88 7.59 19.94
N GLU A 139 -16.59 7.71 20.20
CA GLU A 139 -15.87 8.97 20.34
C GLU A 139 -14.61 8.93 19.47
N PRO A 140 -14.33 9.98 18.68
CA PRO A 140 -13.00 10.15 18.11
C PRO A 140 -12.02 10.10 19.27
N ARG A 141 -10.97 9.26 19.19
CA ARG A 141 -9.86 9.30 20.17
C ARG A 141 -9.51 10.77 20.39
N GLU A 142 -9.61 11.25 21.64
CA GLU A 142 -9.12 12.57 21.99
C GLU A 142 -7.66 12.61 21.57
N ARG A 143 -7.40 13.25 20.41
CA ARG A 143 -6.04 13.52 19.99
C ARG A 143 -5.57 14.53 21.02
N ASN A 144 -4.64 14.12 21.88
CA ASN A 144 -3.75 15.06 22.54
C ASN A 144 -3.08 15.85 21.42
N ARG A 145 -3.67 17.01 21.07
CA ARG A 145 -3.18 17.84 19.97
C ARG A 145 -1.77 18.25 20.37
N ALA A 146 -0.78 17.78 19.62
CA ALA A 146 0.58 18.24 19.82
C ALA A 146 0.59 19.77 19.68
N PRO A 147 1.30 20.52 20.54
CA PRO A 147 1.40 21.95 20.39
C PRO A 147 1.92 22.27 18.98
N ALA A 148 1.08 22.97 18.22
CA ALA A 148 1.31 23.29 16.82
C ALA A 148 2.55 24.19 16.69
N ALA A 149 3.66 23.64 16.19
CA ALA A 149 4.79 24.46 15.76
C ALA A 149 5.53 23.85 14.56
N VAL A 150 5.67 22.53 14.48
CA VAL A 150 6.49 21.87 13.45
C VAL A 150 5.77 20.64 12.89
N ALA A 151 5.76 20.50 11.57
CA ALA A 151 5.25 19.29 10.91
C ALA A 151 6.17 18.09 11.21
N PRO A 152 5.63 16.88 11.45
CA PRO A 152 6.45 15.68 11.57
C PRO A 152 7.30 15.50 10.31
N ARG A 153 8.53 15.01 10.46
CA ARG A 153 9.47 14.87 9.32
C ARG A 153 9.04 13.80 8.33
N SER A 154 8.30 12.80 8.79
CA SER A 154 7.79 11.68 7.99
C SER A 154 6.64 12.04 7.03
N VAL A 155 6.01 13.21 7.19
CA VAL A 155 4.81 13.60 6.44
C VAL A 155 4.89 15.03 5.92
N LYS A 156 4.06 15.39 4.94
CA LYS A 156 3.95 16.77 4.46
C LYS A 156 2.51 17.27 4.57
N PRO A 157 2.28 18.48 5.11
CA PRO A 157 0.94 19.07 5.10
C PRO A 157 0.50 19.29 3.66
N VAL A 158 -0.77 19.02 3.38
CA VAL A 158 -1.38 19.26 2.07
C VAL A 158 -2.37 20.41 2.15
N GLY A 159 -2.50 21.13 1.04
CA GLY A 159 -3.57 22.11 0.87
C GLY A 159 -4.96 21.42 0.82
N PRO A 160 -6.04 22.21 0.70
CA PRO A 160 -7.38 21.66 0.60
C PRO A 160 -7.52 20.77 -0.66
N ILE A 161 -7.61 19.46 -0.46
CA ILE A 161 -7.81 18.46 -1.54
C ILE A 161 -9.28 18.36 -2.02
N GLN A 162 -10.16 19.21 -1.46
CA GLN A 162 -11.60 19.25 -1.74
C GLN A 162 -12.19 17.83 -1.70
N ASP A 163 -12.94 17.44 -2.73
CA ASP A 163 -13.68 16.18 -2.82
C ASP A 163 -12.92 15.11 -3.61
N HIS A 164 -11.73 15.45 -4.10
CA HIS A 164 -10.90 14.52 -4.86
C HIS A 164 -10.27 13.47 -3.95
N TRP A 165 -9.94 13.82 -2.69
CA TRP A 165 -9.35 12.91 -1.69
C TRP A 165 -8.10 12.17 -2.19
N LEU A 166 -7.47 12.75 -3.19
CA LEU A 166 -6.22 12.32 -3.82
C LEU A 166 -5.31 13.54 -3.83
N VAL A 167 -4.06 13.33 -3.46
CA VAL A 167 -3.04 14.39 -3.50
C VAL A 167 -2.41 14.36 -4.90
N PRO A 168 -2.64 15.37 -5.75
CA PRO A 168 -2.03 15.39 -7.07
C PRO A 168 -0.51 15.57 -6.89
N ALA A 169 0.27 14.63 -7.40
CA ALA A 169 1.73 14.73 -7.39
C ALA A 169 2.25 15.87 -8.29
N GLY A 170 1.43 16.34 -9.24
CA GLY A 170 1.81 17.35 -10.23
C GLY A 170 2.73 16.82 -11.34
N VAL A 171 3.03 15.52 -11.32
CA VAL A 171 3.85 14.79 -12.28
C VAL A 171 3.21 13.44 -12.61
N ASP A 172 3.59 12.85 -13.73
CA ASP A 172 3.11 11.53 -14.16
C ASP A 172 3.71 10.44 -13.26
N MET A 173 2.88 9.90 -12.35
CA MET A 173 3.27 8.86 -11.40
C MET A 173 2.82 7.50 -11.92
N VAL A 174 3.73 6.54 -11.93
CA VAL A 174 3.49 5.21 -12.50
C VAL A 174 3.95 4.11 -11.55
N CYS A 175 3.24 2.98 -11.59
CA CYS A 175 3.55 1.80 -10.79
C CYS A 175 4.37 0.80 -11.61
N TYR A 176 5.48 0.32 -11.06
CA TYR A 176 6.28 -0.74 -11.63
C TYR A 176 6.57 -1.80 -10.58
N SER A 177 6.47 -3.07 -10.94
CA SER A 177 6.78 -4.18 -10.05
C SER A 177 7.88 -5.07 -10.62
N PHE A 178 8.69 -5.62 -9.73
CA PHE A 178 9.72 -6.60 -10.08
C PHE A 178 9.92 -7.60 -8.94
N HIS A 179 10.48 -8.75 -9.29
CA HIS A 179 10.70 -9.86 -8.37
C HIS A 179 12.17 -9.93 -7.99
N VAL A 180 12.47 -9.90 -6.70
CA VAL A 180 13.77 -10.25 -6.14
C VAL A 180 13.70 -11.70 -5.68
N THR A 181 14.20 -12.61 -6.53
CA THR A 181 14.16 -14.05 -6.25
C THR A 181 15.07 -14.42 -5.07
N GLU A 182 14.84 -15.59 -4.45
CA GLU A 182 15.70 -16.10 -3.38
C GLU A 182 17.20 -16.11 -3.76
N PRO A 183 17.63 -16.62 -4.94
CA PRO A 183 19.03 -16.52 -5.35
C PRO A 183 19.57 -15.08 -5.48
N MET A 184 18.72 -14.12 -5.88
CA MET A 184 19.10 -12.71 -5.93
C MET A 184 19.31 -12.16 -4.51
N LEU A 185 18.44 -12.51 -3.57
CA LEU A 185 18.57 -12.13 -2.15
C LEU A 185 19.80 -12.73 -1.50
N GLU A 186 20.11 -13.99 -1.77
CA GLU A 186 21.33 -14.64 -1.26
C GLU A 186 22.59 -13.93 -1.77
N ARG A 187 22.64 -13.59 -3.06
CA ARG A 187 23.75 -12.80 -3.63
C ARG A 187 23.86 -11.42 -2.99
N LEU A 188 22.74 -10.73 -2.80
CA LEU A 188 22.72 -9.43 -2.12
C LEU A 188 23.28 -9.53 -0.69
N ARG A 189 22.86 -10.54 0.08
CA ARG A 189 23.37 -10.78 1.44
C ARG A 189 24.87 -11.13 1.47
N GLN A 190 25.36 -11.87 0.46
CA GLN A 190 26.78 -12.20 0.35
C GLN A 190 27.65 -10.98 0.02
N GLN A 191 27.12 -10.03 -0.77
CA GLN A 191 27.81 -8.79 -1.10
C GLN A 191 27.78 -7.79 0.05
N GLU A 192 26.71 -7.81 0.85
CA GLU A 192 26.50 -6.91 1.98
C GLU A 192 26.47 -7.68 3.33
N PRO A 193 27.52 -8.46 3.68
CA PRO A 193 27.48 -9.36 4.85
C PRO A 193 27.44 -8.60 6.19
N ALA A 194 27.82 -7.32 6.17
CA ALA A 194 27.81 -6.44 7.33
C ALA A 194 26.48 -5.68 7.52
N ALA A 195 25.56 -5.74 6.55
CA ALA A 195 24.28 -5.05 6.63
C ALA A 195 23.42 -5.62 7.78
N PRO A 196 23.14 -4.86 8.83
CA PRO A 196 22.25 -5.31 9.89
C PRO A 196 20.78 -5.17 9.44
N GLY A 197 19.89 -5.97 10.01
CA GLY A 197 18.45 -5.91 9.71
C GLY A 197 17.93 -7.10 8.90
N GLY A 198 16.69 -7.00 8.44
CA GLY A 198 15.99 -8.02 7.66
C GLY A 198 16.12 -7.80 6.16
N VAL A 199 15.34 -8.57 5.39
CA VAL A 199 15.26 -8.43 3.93
C VAL A 199 14.72 -7.06 3.53
N PHE A 200 13.75 -6.54 4.28
CA PHE A 200 13.15 -5.24 4.07
C PHE A 200 14.19 -4.12 4.08
N GLU A 201 15.02 -4.04 5.12
CA GLU A 201 16.02 -2.97 5.25
C GLU A 201 17.05 -3.04 4.12
N LEU A 202 17.49 -4.24 3.73
CA LEU A 202 18.48 -4.43 2.67
C LEU A 202 17.95 -3.98 1.29
N ILE A 203 16.74 -4.41 0.92
CA ILE A 203 16.10 -4.00 -0.35
C ILE A 203 15.85 -2.49 -0.35
N SER A 204 15.33 -1.96 0.76
CA SER A 204 15.01 -0.55 0.90
C SER A 204 16.28 0.32 0.83
N ALA A 205 17.39 -0.09 1.45
CA ALA A 205 18.66 0.60 1.37
C ALA A 205 19.21 0.65 -0.07
N LEU A 206 19.17 -0.48 -0.79
CA LEU A 206 19.59 -0.53 -2.19
C LEU A 206 18.76 0.42 -3.06
N LEU A 207 17.43 0.42 -2.88
CA LEU A 207 16.53 1.29 -3.64
C LEU A 207 16.67 2.75 -3.25
N TRP A 208 16.92 3.05 -1.97
CA TRP A 208 17.20 4.40 -1.50
C TRP A 208 18.47 4.95 -2.17
N GLN A 209 19.56 4.18 -2.17
CA GLN A 209 20.80 4.53 -2.86
C GLN A 209 20.55 4.73 -4.37
N THR A 210 19.83 3.80 -5.00
CA THR A 210 19.56 3.83 -6.44
C THR A 210 18.73 5.03 -6.85
N VAL A 211 17.64 5.32 -6.15
CA VAL A 211 16.79 6.50 -6.41
C VAL A 211 17.58 7.79 -6.16
N ALA A 212 18.45 7.83 -5.15
CA ALA A 212 19.31 8.99 -4.91
C ALA A 212 20.33 9.21 -6.05
N LYS A 213 20.88 8.15 -6.65
CA LYS A 213 21.75 8.23 -7.83
C LYS A 213 21.00 8.74 -9.06
N ILE A 214 19.78 8.23 -9.29
CA ILE A 214 18.90 8.66 -10.40
C ILE A 214 18.57 10.16 -10.26
N ARG A 215 18.21 10.58 -9.06
CA ARG A 215 17.86 11.96 -8.72
C ARG A 215 19.10 12.82 -8.38
N ALA A 216 20.18 12.72 -9.14
CA ALA A 216 21.47 13.35 -8.82
C ALA A 216 21.42 14.85 -8.48
N THR A 217 20.42 15.59 -8.99
CA THR A 217 20.22 17.02 -8.73
C THR A 217 19.34 17.34 -7.53
N LYS A 218 18.77 16.32 -6.87
CA LYS A 218 17.82 16.46 -5.76
C LYS A 218 18.22 15.54 -4.62
N GLU A 219 18.44 16.13 -3.45
CA GLU A 219 18.87 15.38 -2.28
C GLU A 219 17.73 14.53 -1.69
N VAL A 220 17.92 13.21 -1.64
CA VAL A 220 16.97 12.24 -1.06
C VAL A 220 17.46 11.79 0.31
N LYS A 221 17.80 12.72 1.21
CA LYS A 221 18.43 12.39 2.51
C LYS A 221 17.50 11.82 3.58
N THR A 222 16.22 12.14 3.50
CA THR A 222 15.22 11.68 4.46
C THR A 222 14.27 10.73 3.76
N VAL A 223 13.97 9.61 4.40
CA VAL A 223 13.00 8.62 3.92
C VAL A 223 11.96 8.38 5.00
N THR A 224 10.72 8.14 4.57
CA THR A 224 9.64 7.75 5.46
C THR A 224 9.57 6.23 5.49
N VAL A 225 9.42 5.63 6.67
CA VAL A 225 9.22 4.19 6.82
C VAL A 225 7.85 3.96 7.43
N VAL A 226 7.04 3.15 6.75
CA VAL A 226 5.71 2.72 7.20
C VAL A 226 5.78 1.24 7.49
N LYS A 227 5.49 0.85 8.74
CA LYS A 227 5.50 -0.56 9.15
C LYS A 227 4.15 -0.96 9.71
N THR A 228 3.76 -2.21 9.47
CA THR A 228 2.64 -2.84 10.18
C THR A 228 3.20 -3.82 11.20
N ASP A 229 2.90 -3.58 12.48
CA ASP A 229 3.15 -4.56 13.54
C ASP A 229 1.91 -5.44 13.73
N MET A 230 1.94 -6.64 13.16
CA MET A 230 0.81 -7.58 13.26
C MET A 230 0.64 -8.15 14.68
N ALA A 231 1.66 -8.08 15.53
CA ALA A 231 1.55 -8.52 16.93
C ALA A 231 0.86 -7.49 17.81
N ALA A 232 1.02 -6.20 17.50
CA ALA A 232 0.32 -5.10 18.16
C ALA A 232 -1.03 -4.75 17.49
N TRP A 233 -1.33 -5.35 16.34
CA TRP A 233 -2.56 -5.07 15.60
C TRP A 233 -3.79 -5.43 16.42
N SER A 234 -4.73 -4.48 16.52
CA SER A 234 -5.88 -4.57 17.41
C SER A 234 -6.90 -5.66 17.03
N GLY A 235 -6.82 -6.18 15.80
CA GLY A 235 -7.85 -7.05 15.23
C GLY A 235 -9.08 -6.29 14.73
N TYR A 236 -9.14 -4.95 14.82
CA TYR A 236 -10.20 -4.17 14.19
C TYR A 236 -10.07 -4.30 12.68
N SER A 237 -11.13 -4.80 12.06
CA SER A 237 -11.09 -5.23 10.67
C SER A 237 -11.07 -4.09 9.63
N LEU A 238 -11.24 -2.83 10.06
CA LEU A 238 -11.30 -1.63 9.22
C LEU A 238 -10.64 -0.43 9.94
N ALA A 239 -9.31 -0.43 10.04
CA ALA A 239 -8.56 0.64 10.68
C ALA A 239 -7.21 0.92 10.01
N ASN A 240 -6.67 2.11 10.23
CA ASN A 240 -5.28 2.43 9.90
C ASN A 240 -4.46 2.37 11.20
N GLU A 241 -3.64 1.33 11.34
CA GLU A 241 -2.82 1.04 12.52
C GLU A 241 -1.33 0.95 12.20
N GLN A 242 -0.94 1.44 11.03
CA GLN A 242 0.47 1.51 10.63
C GLN A 242 1.27 2.45 11.53
N ASN A 243 2.49 2.04 11.82
CA ASN A 243 3.52 2.89 12.41
C ASN A 243 4.18 3.70 11.30
N VAL A 244 4.38 5.00 11.55
CA VAL A 244 4.98 5.93 10.60
C VAL A 244 6.17 6.59 11.28
N GLY A 245 7.34 6.46 10.67
CA GLY A 245 8.57 7.08 11.14
C GLY A 245 9.41 7.59 9.99
N TYR A 246 10.58 8.13 10.32
CA TYR A 246 11.56 8.57 9.32
C TYR A 246 12.97 8.17 9.70
N VAL A 247 13.82 8.13 8.68
CA VAL A 247 15.27 7.94 8.78
C VAL A 247 15.95 9.02 7.97
N GLU A 248 17.05 9.57 8.47
CA GLU A 248 17.81 10.63 7.82
C GLU A 248 19.28 10.25 7.71
N ALA A 249 19.83 10.28 6.49
CA ALA A 249 21.23 10.00 6.25
C ALA A 249 22.11 11.23 6.52
N GLY A 250 23.19 11.03 7.27
CA GLY A 250 24.20 12.07 7.51
C GLY A 250 25.04 12.41 6.28
N SER A 251 25.23 11.45 5.37
CA SER A 251 25.94 11.58 4.08
C SER A 251 24.98 11.41 2.90
N PRO A 252 25.32 11.92 1.69
CA PRO A 252 24.48 11.76 0.51
C PRO A 252 24.24 10.27 0.19
N PRO A 253 22.98 9.78 0.20
CA PRO A 253 22.70 8.36 0.03
C PRO A 253 23.25 7.77 -1.27
N ALA A 254 23.34 8.56 -2.35
CA ALA A 254 23.89 8.12 -3.63
C ALA A 254 25.34 7.62 -3.56
N SER A 255 26.11 8.06 -2.56
CA SER A 255 27.52 7.71 -2.34
C SER A 255 27.76 6.93 -1.04
N THR A 256 26.72 6.64 -0.26
CA THR A 256 26.81 5.89 1.00
C THR A 256 26.67 4.40 0.72
N ASP A 257 27.45 3.55 1.39
CA ASP A 257 27.37 2.09 1.24
C ASP A 257 25.98 1.55 1.63
N VAL A 258 25.55 0.48 0.95
CA VAL A 258 24.21 -0.09 1.15
C VAL A 258 24.08 -0.65 2.56
N SER A 259 25.11 -1.31 3.09
CA SER A 259 25.14 -1.80 4.47
C SER A 259 24.91 -0.70 5.51
N ASP A 260 25.44 0.50 5.27
CA ASP A 260 25.31 1.64 6.17
C ASP A 260 23.88 2.21 6.12
N LEU A 261 23.32 2.37 4.92
CA LEU A 261 21.92 2.78 4.76
C LEU A 261 20.95 1.76 5.38
N ALA A 262 21.23 0.46 5.24
CA ALA A 262 20.46 -0.59 5.88
C ALA A 262 20.56 -0.52 7.41
N ALA A 263 21.74 -0.17 7.94
CA ALA A 263 21.93 0.06 9.36
C ALA A 263 21.11 1.23 9.90
N LEU A 264 21.04 2.34 9.15
CA LEU A 264 20.18 3.46 9.50
C LEU A 264 18.70 3.04 9.53
N LEU A 265 18.24 2.31 8.51
CA LEU A 265 16.86 1.81 8.46
C LEU A 265 16.51 0.87 9.61
N ALA A 266 17.47 0.02 10.03
CA ALA A 266 17.26 -0.97 11.08
C ALA A 266 17.32 -0.38 12.50
N LYS A 267 18.18 0.62 12.75
CA LYS A 267 18.54 1.06 14.10
C LYS A 267 18.15 2.50 14.42
N ASP A 268 18.08 3.35 13.41
CA ASP A 268 17.95 4.80 13.59
C ASP A 268 16.56 5.31 13.15
N LEU A 269 15.60 4.39 12.99
CA LEU A 269 14.20 4.73 12.72
C LEU A 269 13.61 5.51 13.90
N VAL A 270 13.28 6.77 13.64
CA VAL A 270 12.57 7.62 14.59
C VAL A 270 11.07 7.42 14.39
N ASP A 271 10.42 6.83 15.39
CA ASP A 271 8.96 6.68 15.40
C ASP A 271 8.28 8.04 15.61
N GLU A 272 7.45 8.45 14.65
CA GLU A 272 6.64 9.67 14.70
C GLU A 272 5.14 9.35 14.73
N THR A 273 4.73 8.10 14.93
CA THR A 273 3.32 7.66 14.80
C THR A 273 2.38 8.51 15.65
N THR A 274 2.72 8.73 16.92
CA THR A 274 1.90 9.54 17.84
C THR A 274 1.89 11.02 17.45
N THR A 275 3.01 11.54 16.94
CA THR A 275 3.15 12.91 16.43
C THR A 275 2.29 13.13 15.18
N VAL A 276 2.33 12.19 14.23
CA VAL A 276 1.50 12.20 13.01
C VAL A 276 0.02 12.11 13.38
N VAL A 277 -0.36 11.21 14.29
CA VAL A 277 -1.74 11.11 14.78
C VAL A 277 -2.17 12.41 15.48
N GLY A 278 -1.30 13.04 16.26
CA GLY A 278 -1.59 14.30 16.95
C GLY A 278 -1.61 15.54 16.04
N PHE A 279 -1.12 15.43 14.80
CA PHE A 279 -0.97 16.57 13.89
C PHE A 279 -2.34 17.11 13.43
N PRO A 280 -2.57 18.44 13.47
CA PRO A 280 -3.89 19.02 13.26
C PRO A 280 -4.27 19.22 11.79
N TRP A 281 -3.30 19.14 10.87
CA TRP A 281 -3.52 19.37 9.43
C TRP A 281 -3.64 18.06 8.66
N ASP A 282 -4.28 18.11 7.51
CA ASP A 282 -4.26 17.02 6.54
C ASP A 282 -2.84 16.86 6.00
N VAL A 283 -2.39 15.62 5.87
CA VAL A 283 -1.04 15.29 5.44
C VAL A 283 -1.05 14.23 4.37
N VAL A 284 -0.03 14.27 3.50
CA VAL A 284 0.38 13.12 2.71
C VAL A 284 1.46 12.36 3.48
N ILE A 285 1.34 11.03 3.53
CA ILE A 285 2.34 10.13 4.11
C ILE A 285 3.18 9.56 2.97
N TYR A 286 2.54 8.81 2.08
CA TYR A 286 3.20 8.15 0.95
C TYR A 286 3.67 9.16 -0.09
N GLY A 287 4.99 9.22 -0.29
CA GLY A 287 5.60 10.19 -1.20
C GLY A 287 5.73 11.59 -0.62
N ALA A 288 5.52 11.76 0.70
CA ALA A 288 5.97 12.96 1.42
C ALA A 288 7.49 13.07 1.37
N ASN A 289 8.16 11.98 1.75
CA ASN A 289 9.53 11.65 1.38
C ASN A 289 9.49 10.37 0.53
N LEU A 290 10.63 9.93 -0.02
CA LEU A 290 10.69 8.57 -0.56
C LEU A 290 10.28 7.61 0.56
N THR A 291 9.18 6.89 0.35
CA THR A 291 8.53 6.11 1.40
C THR A 291 8.77 4.62 1.20
N PHE A 292 9.20 3.91 2.24
CA PHE A 292 9.33 2.46 2.23
C PHE A 292 8.25 1.85 3.12
N VAL A 293 7.45 0.95 2.57
CA VAL A 293 6.35 0.27 3.26
C VAL A 293 6.74 -1.19 3.46
N ASP A 294 6.83 -1.58 4.73
CA ASP A 294 7.14 -2.94 5.16
C ASP A 294 5.85 -3.76 5.23
N MET A 295 5.73 -4.74 4.33
CA MET A 295 4.58 -5.66 4.27
C MET A 295 5.00 -7.11 4.60
N GLU A 296 6.18 -7.32 5.20
CA GLU A 296 6.73 -8.66 5.47
C GLU A 296 5.82 -9.51 6.37
N GLN A 297 5.06 -8.88 7.27
CA GLN A 297 4.20 -9.57 8.23
C GLN A 297 2.75 -9.76 7.75
N VAL A 298 2.38 -9.19 6.60
CA VAL A 298 1.00 -9.22 6.12
C VAL A 298 0.73 -10.52 5.35
N ASP A 299 -0.38 -11.22 5.66
CA ASP A 299 -0.74 -12.49 5.02
C ASP A 299 -1.41 -12.30 3.65
N LEU A 300 -0.62 -11.85 2.67
CA LEU A 300 -1.11 -11.47 1.34
C LEU A 300 -1.60 -12.67 0.50
N TYR A 301 -1.12 -13.87 0.81
CA TYR A 301 -1.43 -15.10 0.08
C TYR A 301 -2.47 -15.99 0.79
N GLY A 302 -3.06 -15.50 1.89
CA GLY A 302 -4.11 -16.18 2.65
C GLY A 302 -5.47 -16.24 1.95
N LEU A 303 -5.66 -15.55 0.83
CA LEU A 303 -6.89 -15.55 0.03
C LEU A 303 -7.00 -16.86 -0.76
N GLU A 304 -7.44 -17.91 -0.09
CA GLU A 304 -7.56 -19.26 -0.67
C GLU A 304 -8.97 -19.55 -1.19
N ILE A 305 -9.09 -19.88 -2.48
CA ILE A 305 -10.36 -20.23 -3.12
C ILE A 305 -10.33 -21.69 -3.52
N LYS A 306 -11.20 -22.51 -2.92
CA LYS A 306 -11.31 -23.96 -3.20
C LYS A 306 -9.97 -24.71 -3.09
N GLY A 307 -9.16 -24.40 -2.07
CA GLY A 307 -7.85 -25.03 -1.90
C GLY A 307 -6.73 -24.39 -2.71
N GLN A 308 -7.01 -23.37 -3.52
CA GLN A 308 -6.04 -22.72 -4.39
C GLN A 308 -5.66 -21.35 -3.84
N ARG A 309 -4.36 -21.16 -3.58
CA ARG A 309 -3.78 -19.88 -3.20
C ARG A 309 -3.46 -19.03 -4.43
N PRO A 310 -3.34 -17.70 -4.29
CA PRO A 310 -2.90 -16.85 -5.38
C PRO A 310 -1.49 -17.28 -5.82
N ALA A 311 -1.28 -17.40 -7.13
CA ALA A 311 0.07 -17.64 -7.66
C ALA A 311 0.94 -16.37 -7.58
N HIS A 312 0.31 -15.19 -7.55
CA HIS A 312 0.96 -13.89 -7.52
C HIS A 312 0.02 -12.85 -6.90
N VAL A 313 0.58 -11.90 -6.14
CA VAL A 313 -0.17 -10.78 -5.55
C VAL A 313 0.61 -9.50 -5.78
N GLU A 314 -0.09 -8.43 -6.17
CA GLU A 314 0.48 -7.10 -6.36
C GLU A 314 -0.49 -6.01 -5.89
N TYR A 315 0.08 -4.84 -5.62
CA TYR A 315 -0.58 -3.64 -5.16
C TYR A 315 -0.20 -2.47 -6.07
N GLY A 316 -1.20 -1.64 -6.35
CA GLY A 316 -1.01 -0.28 -6.82
C GLY A 316 -1.37 0.68 -5.70
N MET A 317 -0.81 1.88 -5.72
CA MET A 317 -1.18 2.94 -4.80
C MET A 317 -1.37 4.24 -5.58
N ASP A 318 -2.58 4.77 -5.52
CA ASP A 318 -2.90 6.09 -6.08
C ASP A 318 -2.65 7.18 -5.03
N GLY A 319 -2.51 8.43 -5.48
CA GLY A 319 -2.31 9.58 -4.59
C GLY A 319 -0.94 9.64 -3.90
N VAL A 320 0.05 8.87 -4.39
CA VAL A 320 1.43 8.93 -3.92
C VAL A 320 2.05 10.27 -4.33
N GLY A 321 2.64 10.98 -3.38
CA GLY A 321 3.35 12.23 -3.63
C GLY A 321 4.58 12.04 -4.53
N GLN A 322 5.08 13.13 -5.11
CA GLN A 322 6.18 13.14 -6.09
C GLN A 322 7.48 12.46 -5.62
N GLU A 323 7.72 12.34 -4.31
CA GLU A 323 8.92 11.65 -3.81
C GLU A 323 8.83 10.13 -4.01
N GLY A 324 7.61 9.61 -4.14
CA GLY A 324 7.33 8.22 -4.46
C GLY A 324 7.28 7.27 -3.26
N ALA A 325 6.84 6.04 -3.52
CA ALA A 325 6.71 4.98 -2.53
C ALA A 325 7.22 3.64 -3.07
N VAL A 326 7.75 2.82 -2.17
CA VAL A 326 8.27 1.48 -2.41
C VAL A 326 7.61 0.56 -1.41
N LEU A 327 6.96 -0.49 -1.91
CA LEU A 327 6.32 -1.52 -1.09
C LEU A 327 7.12 -2.81 -1.26
N VAL A 328 7.50 -3.43 -0.15
CA VAL A 328 8.28 -4.68 -0.14
C VAL A 328 7.45 -5.74 0.56
N GLN A 329 7.22 -6.85 -0.13
CA GLN A 329 6.42 -7.95 0.37
C GLN A 329 7.03 -9.32 0.04
N PRO A 330 6.69 -10.39 0.79
CA PRO A 330 7.00 -11.76 0.43
C PRO A 330 6.39 -12.14 -0.92
N ASP A 331 7.09 -12.98 -1.69
CA ASP A 331 6.46 -13.67 -2.82
C ASP A 331 5.66 -14.90 -2.34
N ALA A 332 5.01 -15.61 -3.26
CA ALA A 332 4.20 -16.79 -2.95
C ALA A 332 4.97 -17.92 -2.26
N SER A 333 6.30 -17.97 -2.44
CA SER A 333 7.17 -18.97 -1.79
C SER A 333 7.54 -18.56 -0.36
N GLY A 334 7.50 -17.26 -0.04
CA GLY A 334 8.02 -16.68 1.20
C GLY A 334 9.54 -16.45 1.19
N HIS A 335 10.24 -17.03 0.21
CA HIS A 335 11.70 -16.98 0.12
C HIS A 335 12.22 -15.79 -0.70
N GLY A 336 11.48 -15.36 -1.73
CA GLY A 336 11.77 -14.14 -2.50
C GLY A 336 10.88 -12.96 -2.09
N ARG A 337 11.05 -11.82 -2.75
CA ARG A 337 10.25 -10.59 -2.52
C ARG A 337 9.70 -10.02 -3.80
N VAL A 338 8.43 -9.64 -3.79
CA VAL A 338 7.88 -8.76 -4.83
C VAL A 338 8.06 -7.33 -4.34
N VAL A 339 8.65 -6.49 -5.18
CA VAL A 339 8.86 -5.07 -4.89
C VAL A 339 8.02 -4.26 -5.87
N MET A 340 7.27 -3.31 -5.34
CA MET A 340 6.46 -2.40 -6.13
C MET A 340 6.91 -0.99 -5.87
N VAL A 341 7.10 -0.21 -6.94
CA VAL A 341 7.54 1.17 -6.87
C VAL A 341 6.52 2.05 -7.56
N VAL A 342 6.11 3.12 -6.88
CA VAL A 342 5.30 4.20 -7.45
C VAL A 342 6.14 5.45 -7.43
N LEU A 343 6.72 5.80 -8.59
CA LEU A 343 7.63 6.93 -8.76
C LEU A 343 7.20 7.75 -9.99
N PRO A 344 7.75 8.96 -10.19
CA PRO A 344 7.64 9.65 -11.47
C PRO A 344 8.08 8.74 -12.63
N ASN A 345 7.39 8.81 -13.76
CA ASN A 345 7.65 7.91 -14.90
C ASN A 345 9.13 7.91 -15.34
N ASP A 346 9.76 9.08 -15.42
CA ASP A 346 11.18 9.20 -15.78
C ASP A 346 12.09 8.46 -14.79
N ASP A 347 11.80 8.55 -13.47
CA ASP A 347 12.53 7.82 -12.44
C ASP A 347 12.33 6.31 -12.58
N VAL A 348 11.12 5.85 -12.94
CA VAL A 348 10.84 4.43 -13.20
C VAL A 348 11.61 3.93 -14.42
N GLN A 349 11.68 4.70 -15.51
CA GLN A 349 12.45 4.29 -16.69
C GLN A 349 13.96 4.20 -16.37
N ALA A 350 14.49 5.17 -15.62
CA ALA A 350 15.88 5.14 -15.16
C ALA A 350 16.15 3.95 -14.23
N LEU A 351 15.26 3.70 -13.27
CA LEU A 351 15.34 2.54 -12.39
C LEU A 351 15.33 1.24 -13.19
N ARG A 352 14.41 1.07 -14.14
CA ARG A 352 14.37 -0.13 -15.00
C ARG A 352 15.67 -0.35 -15.76
N ALA A 353 16.31 0.71 -16.25
CA ALA A 353 17.60 0.63 -16.90
C ALA A 353 18.70 0.16 -15.92
N GLU A 354 18.75 0.73 -14.71
CA GLU A 354 19.68 0.31 -13.66
C GLU A 354 19.46 -1.15 -13.25
N LEU A 355 18.21 -1.59 -13.02
CA LEU A 355 17.91 -2.98 -12.62
C LEU A 355 18.33 -3.99 -13.72
N ARG A 356 18.23 -3.62 -15.00
CA ARG A 356 18.68 -4.45 -16.13
C ARG A 356 20.21 -4.52 -16.25
N ASN A 357 20.89 -3.42 -15.93
CA ASN A 357 22.34 -3.31 -16.01
C ASN A 357 23.05 -3.82 -14.75
N THR A 358 22.34 -3.93 -13.62
CA THR A 358 22.90 -4.40 -12.36
C THR A 358 22.97 -5.94 -12.35
N PRO A 359 24.15 -6.55 -12.17
CA PRO A 359 24.30 -8.01 -12.09
C PRO A 359 23.48 -8.66 -10.97
N LEU A 360 23.07 -7.86 -9.98
CA LEU A 360 22.29 -8.26 -8.81
C LEU A 360 20.86 -8.67 -9.15
N LEU A 361 20.27 -8.08 -10.19
CA LEU A 361 18.85 -8.25 -10.52
C LEU A 361 18.57 -8.67 -11.97
N ALA A 362 19.62 -8.87 -12.77
CA ALA A 362 19.50 -9.49 -14.09
C ALA A 362 18.94 -10.92 -13.95
N ARG A 363 17.89 -11.20 -14.74
CA ARG A 363 17.15 -12.47 -14.79
C ARG A 363 18.03 -13.66 -15.17
#